data_AF-A0A7J2JSC5-F1
#
_entry.id   AF-A0A7J2JSC5-F1
#
_cell.length_a   1.000
_cell.length_b   1.000
_cell.length_c   1.000
_cell.angle_alpha   90.00
_cell.angle_beta   90.00
_cell.angle_gamma   90.00
#
_symmetry.space_group_name_H-M   'P 1'
#
loop_
_entity.id
_entity.type
_entity.pdbx_description
1 polymer ?
#
loop_
_entity_poly.entity_id
_entity_poly.type
_entity_poly.pdbx_seq_one_letter_code
_entity_poly.pdbx_strand_id
1 'polypeptide(L)'
;MQAYGWEEGWVLLTRLAANGRPYGGSVEAQFAVQTGEVPIGIMIDFYGYELQTKSPDFVYVTPPNSIVNGDPIALCATSEHPEAAQAFIRWVLTDGQKIWLDPKVNRLPISSKVFQTPEGRQRTDLYEKFNETINLQTIEFDESLAGQVYFSVAYYFDAVLCDRHDELVKVWKKLVDAYEAGKITEDQFEQFTHELGKPLSWEENGQQMTFTLEFAKQINERMKTDPAFASQMQAVWRDAALQRYEAIYEQIPDP
;
A
#
# COMPACT_ATOMS: atom_id res chain seq x y z
N MET A 1 -6.65 1.21 -4.50
CA MET A 1 -7.85 2.06 -4.68
C MET A 1 -7.91 2.70 -6.06
N GLN A 2 -6.99 3.59 -6.48
CA GLN A 2 -7.11 4.27 -7.79
C GLN A 2 -7.12 3.32 -9.00
N ALA A 3 -6.46 2.16 -8.92
CA ALA A 3 -6.46 1.13 -9.97
C ALA A 3 -7.82 0.41 -10.14
N TYR A 4 -8.60 0.27 -9.07
CA TYR A 4 -9.77 -0.62 -9.01
C TYR A 4 -11.09 0.12 -8.72
N GLY A 5 -11.01 1.41 -8.36
CA GLY A 5 -12.12 2.15 -7.77
C GLY A 5 -12.07 2.13 -6.24
N TRP A 6 -12.87 3.01 -5.62
CA TRP A 6 -12.86 3.19 -4.16
C TRP A 6 -13.34 1.94 -3.43
N GLU A 7 -14.50 1.40 -3.82
CA GLU A 7 -15.13 0.26 -3.17
C GLU A 7 -14.33 -1.04 -3.37
N GLU A 8 -14.08 -1.43 -4.62
CA GLU A 8 -13.26 -2.61 -4.94
C GLU A 8 -11.84 -2.52 -4.37
N GLY A 9 -11.30 -1.30 -4.27
CA GLY A 9 -10.03 -1.06 -3.60
C GLY A 9 -10.06 -1.44 -2.12
N TRP A 10 -11.14 -1.10 -1.40
CA TRP A 10 -11.33 -1.50 0.00
C TRP A 10 -11.62 -3.00 0.15
N VAL A 11 -12.35 -3.60 -0.79
CA VAL A 11 -12.56 -5.06 -0.82
C VAL A 11 -11.22 -5.78 -0.95
N LEU A 12 -10.37 -5.36 -1.88
CA LEU A 12 -9.03 -5.93 -2.06
C LEU A 12 -8.15 -5.76 -0.82
N LEU A 13 -8.13 -4.55 -0.22
CA LEU A 13 -7.34 -4.30 1.00
C LEU A 13 -7.82 -5.14 2.18
N THR A 14 -9.14 -5.33 2.32
CA THR A 14 -9.73 -6.19 3.35
C THR A 14 -9.29 -7.64 3.18
N ARG A 15 -9.28 -8.17 1.94
CA ARG A 15 -8.77 -9.52 1.66
C ARG A 15 -7.29 -9.65 2.03
N LEU A 16 -6.47 -8.66 1.66
CA LEU A 16 -5.04 -8.66 2.00
C LEU A 16 -4.83 -8.61 3.52
N ALA A 17 -5.57 -7.75 4.23
CA ALA A 17 -5.50 -7.65 5.68
C ALA A 17 -5.95 -8.93 6.37
N ALA A 18 -7.03 -9.57 5.92
CA ALA A 18 -7.55 -10.79 6.52
C ALA A 18 -6.66 -12.03 6.33
N ASN A 19 -5.82 -12.04 5.28
CA ASN A 19 -4.82 -13.09 5.03
C ASN A 19 -3.41 -12.72 5.51
N GLY A 20 -3.24 -11.49 6.00
CA GLY A 20 -1.94 -10.93 6.35
C GLY A 20 -1.82 -10.65 7.84
N ARG A 21 -0.70 -10.00 8.20
CA ARG A 21 -0.47 -9.47 9.54
C ARG A 21 -0.06 -8.00 9.41
N PRO A 22 -0.65 -7.08 10.19
CA PRO A 22 -0.17 -5.69 10.21
C PRO A 22 1.19 -5.61 10.91
N TYR A 23 2.13 -4.86 10.31
CA TYR A 23 3.42 -4.53 10.89
C TYR A 23 3.52 -3.01 11.07
N GLY A 24 4.20 -2.56 12.13
CA GLY A 24 4.31 -1.14 12.47
C GLY A 24 5.18 -0.30 11.53
N GLY A 25 5.90 -0.95 10.62
CA GLY A 25 6.81 -0.29 9.69
C GLY A 25 7.37 -1.22 8.63
N SER A 26 8.02 -0.60 7.63
CA SER A 26 8.59 -1.32 6.48
C SER A 26 9.80 -2.18 6.85
N VAL A 27 10.55 -1.81 7.90
CA VAL A 27 11.70 -2.59 8.39
C VAL A 27 11.21 -3.87 9.07
N GLU A 28 10.18 -3.77 9.89
CA GLU A 28 9.56 -4.90 10.58
C GLU A 28 8.94 -5.88 9.58
N ALA A 29 8.23 -5.37 8.56
CA ALA A 29 7.68 -6.19 7.49
C ALA A 29 8.78 -6.92 6.68
N GLN A 30 9.87 -6.23 6.36
CA GLN A 30 11.03 -6.83 5.69
C GLN A 30 11.68 -7.92 6.57
N PHE A 31 11.84 -7.66 7.86
CA PHE A 31 12.44 -8.59 8.80
C PHE A 31 11.60 -9.86 9.00
N ALA A 32 10.27 -9.73 9.01
CA ALA A 32 9.35 -10.86 9.09
C ALA A 32 9.52 -11.83 7.90
N VAL A 33 9.71 -11.29 6.69
CA VAL A 33 10.04 -12.09 5.50
C VAL A 33 11.42 -12.71 5.63
N GLN A 34 12.43 -11.92 6.01
CA GLN A 34 13.82 -12.38 6.16
C GLN A 34 13.99 -13.54 7.14
N THR A 35 13.23 -13.52 8.22
CA THR A 35 13.28 -14.55 9.28
C THR A 35 12.38 -15.75 9.02
N GLY A 36 11.58 -15.71 7.94
CA GLY A 36 10.62 -16.77 7.62
C GLY A 36 9.38 -16.77 8.51
N GLU A 37 9.09 -15.67 9.21
CA GLU A 37 7.82 -15.50 9.94
C GLU A 37 6.64 -15.50 8.97
N VAL A 38 6.80 -14.82 7.82
CA VAL A 38 5.81 -14.79 6.73
C VAL A 38 6.47 -15.11 5.38
N PRO A 39 5.77 -15.82 4.48
CA PRO A 39 6.32 -16.19 3.17
C PRO A 39 6.30 -15.04 2.15
N ILE A 40 5.47 -14.01 2.38
CA ILE A 40 5.25 -12.88 1.47
C ILE A 40 5.17 -11.60 2.29
N GLY A 41 5.80 -10.53 1.83
CA GLY A 41 5.68 -9.19 2.42
C GLY A 41 5.65 -8.10 1.35
N ILE A 42 4.94 -7.02 1.64
CA ILE A 42 4.83 -5.85 0.76
C ILE A 42 5.98 -4.90 1.10
N MET A 43 6.79 -4.56 0.10
CA MET A 43 7.96 -3.69 0.26
C MET A 43 8.21 -2.84 -0.98
N ILE A 44 8.87 -1.71 -0.76
CA ILE A 44 9.38 -0.86 -1.84
C ILE A 44 10.52 -1.55 -2.59
N ASP A 45 10.74 -1.13 -3.83
CA ASP A 45 11.64 -1.74 -4.80
C ASP A 45 13.05 -1.99 -4.26
N PHE A 46 13.70 -0.99 -3.68
CA PHE A 46 15.09 -1.12 -3.26
C PHE A 46 15.25 -2.04 -2.04
N TYR A 47 14.26 -2.13 -1.14
CA TYR A 47 14.28 -3.11 -0.04
C TYR A 47 14.15 -4.55 -0.56
N GLY A 48 13.22 -4.77 -1.49
CA GLY A 48 13.02 -6.10 -2.07
C GLY A 48 14.19 -6.54 -2.93
N TYR A 49 14.72 -5.63 -3.73
CA TYR A 49 15.88 -5.90 -4.56
C TYR A 49 17.17 -6.10 -3.75
N GLU A 50 17.39 -5.30 -2.70
CA GLU A 50 18.50 -5.52 -1.77
C GLU A 50 18.40 -6.88 -1.08
N LEU A 51 17.19 -7.31 -0.70
CA LEU A 51 16.99 -8.64 -0.11
C LEU A 51 17.28 -9.77 -1.12
N GLN A 52 16.73 -9.69 -2.33
CA GLN A 52 16.98 -10.68 -3.40
C GLN A 52 18.46 -10.78 -3.77
N THR A 53 19.19 -9.66 -3.79
CA THR A 53 20.62 -9.66 -4.11
C THR A 53 21.48 -10.26 -2.98
N LYS A 54 21.04 -10.14 -1.73
CA LYS A 54 21.76 -10.70 -0.56
C LYS A 54 21.45 -12.16 -0.29
N SER A 55 20.29 -12.67 -0.73
CA SER A 55 19.91 -14.05 -0.50
C SER A 55 19.13 -14.63 -1.69
N PRO A 56 19.56 -15.77 -2.25
CA PRO A 56 18.93 -16.39 -3.42
C PRO A 56 17.54 -16.98 -3.13
N ASP A 57 17.15 -17.11 -1.86
CA ASP A 57 15.86 -17.65 -1.45
C ASP A 57 14.71 -16.63 -1.57
N PHE A 58 15.03 -15.37 -1.85
CA PHE A 58 14.05 -14.29 -2.00
C PHE A 58 13.94 -13.83 -3.44
N VAL A 59 12.70 -13.60 -3.88
CA VAL A 59 12.39 -12.99 -5.17
C VAL A 59 11.51 -11.77 -4.94
N TYR A 60 11.94 -10.63 -5.46
CA TYR A 60 11.13 -9.43 -5.54
C TYR A 60 10.32 -9.44 -6.83
N VAL A 61 9.01 -9.27 -6.67
CA VAL A 61 8.05 -9.23 -7.77
C VAL A 61 7.28 -7.92 -7.68
N THR A 62 7.18 -7.21 -8.80
CA THR A 62 6.34 -6.02 -8.93
C THR A 62 5.04 -6.42 -9.64
N PRO A 63 3.86 -6.37 -8.96
CA PRO A 63 2.59 -6.68 -9.59
C PRO A 63 2.21 -5.67 -10.70
N PRO A 64 1.34 -6.05 -11.66
CA PRO A 64 0.72 -5.07 -12.54
C PRO A 64 -0.10 -4.06 -11.74
N ASN A 65 -0.39 -2.90 -12.33
CA ASN A 65 -1.09 -1.79 -11.69
C ASN A 65 -0.34 -1.22 -10.45
N SER A 66 0.97 -1.44 -10.37
CA SER A 66 1.82 -0.76 -9.37
C SER A 66 2.10 0.69 -9.79
N ILE A 67 2.50 1.49 -8.80
CA ILE A 67 2.97 2.87 -9.02
C ILE A 67 4.47 2.83 -9.30
N VAL A 68 4.90 3.51 -10.34
CA VAL A 68 6.32 3.76 -10.63
C VAL A 68 6.49 5.27 -10.70
N ASN A 69 7.25 5.82 -9.75
CA ASN A 69 7.54 7.25 -9.65
C ASN A 69 9.04 7.47 -9.43
N GLY A 70 9.53 8.63 -9.83
CA GLY A 70 10.90 9.06 -9.53
C GLY A 70 10.93 9.87 -8.23
N ASP A 71 11.96 9.66 -7.42
CA ASP A 71 12.21 10.49 -6.24
C ASP A 71 12.58 11.93 -6.67
N PRO A 72 11.77 12.95 -6.36
CA PRO A 72 12.02 14.31 -6.82
C PRO A 72 13.12 15.00 -6.01
N ILE A 73 13.88 15.89 -6.66
CA ILE A 73 14.80 16.81 -5.99
C ILE A 73 14.23 18.23 -6.11
N ALA A 74 13.81 18.79 -4.98
CA ALA A 74 13.24 20.14 -4.92
C ALA A 74 14.29 21.18 -4.53
N LEU A 75 14.19 22.38 -5.14
CA LEU A 75 14.94 23.56 -4.73
C LEU A 75 14.13 24.35 -3.69
N CYS A 76 14.70 24.60 -2.51
CA CYS A 76 14.09 25.49 -1.53
C CYS A 76 13.93 26.90 -2.11
N ALA A 77 12.70 27.45 -2.04
CA ALA A 77 12.41 28.80 -2.53
C ALA A 77 13.22 29.89 -1.82
N THR A 78 13.71 29.61 -0.61
CA THR A 78 14.51 30.51 0.23
C THR A 78 16.01 30.24 0.14
N SER A 79 16.48 29.43 -0.81
CA SER A 79 17.91 29.12 -0.95
C SER A 79 18.74 30.39 -1.17
N GLU A 80 19.82 30.54 -0.41
CA GLU A 80 20.80 31.61 -0.60
C GLU A 80 21.71 31.37 -1.83
N HIS A 81 21.66 30.16 -2.41
CA HIS A 81 22.49 29.73 -3.53
C HIS A 81 21.67 29.03 -4.65
N PRO A 82 20.65 29.69 -5.22
CA PRO A 82 19.72 29.06 -6.16
C PRO A 82 20.41 28.59 -7.43
N GLU A 83 21.38 29.34 -7.96
CA GLU A 83 22.11 28.97 -9.18
C GLU A 83 22.96 27.71 -9.00
N ALA A 84 23.68 27.63 -7.88
CA ALA A 84 24.52 26.47 -7.56
C ALA A 84 23.66 25.23 -7.31
N ALA A 85 22.55 25.36 -6.58
CA ALA A 85 21.62 24.28 -6.34
C ALA A 85 20.96 23.79 -7.65
N GLN A 86 20.56 24.69 -8.55
CA GLN A 86 20.09 24.31 -9.88
C GLN A 86 21.17 23.62 -10.72
N ALA A 87 22.43 24.08 -10.64
CA ALA A 87 23.55 23.42 -11.32
C ALA A 87 23.75 21.99 -10.79
N PHE A 88 23.65 21.79 -9.47
CA PHE A 88 23.71 20.46 -8.87
C PHE A 88 22.55 19.56 -9.33
N ILE A 89 21.31 20.05 -9.32
CA ILE A 89 20.13 19.29 -9.80
C ILE A 89 20.34 18.89 -11.27
N ARG A 90 20.76 19.83 -12.13
CA ARG A 90 21.06 19.53 -13.53
C ARG A 90 22.16 18.47 -13.68
N TRP A 91 23.19 18.51 -12.84
CA TRP A 91 24.25 17.50 -12.84
C TRP A 91 23.73 16.12 -12.41
N VAL A 92 22.86 16.03 -11.40
CA VAL A 92 22.24 14.77 -10.97
C VAL A 92 21.44 14.10 -12.10
N LEU A 93 20.81 14.88 -12.97
CA LEU A 93 20.08 14.35 -14.14
C LEU A 93 21.00 13.81 -15.27
N THR A 94 22.31 13.83 -15.08
CA THR A 94 23.32 13.30 -16.03
C THR A 94 24.07 12.11 -15.41
N ASP A 95 25.40 12.11 -15.52
CA ASP A 95 26.33 11.15 -14.91
C ASP A 95 26.32 11.20 -13.37
N GLY A 96 25.73 12.24 -12.76
CA GLY A 96 25.53 12.29 -11.32
C GLY A 96 24.82 11.03 -10.80
N GLN A 97 23.94 10.43 -11.60
CA GLN A 97 23.21 9.21 -11.27
C GLN A 97 24.06 7.92 -11.12
N LYS A 98 25.37 7.96 -11.38
CA LYS A 98 26.24 6.78 -11.24
C LYS A 98 26.33 6.23 -9.82
N ILE A 99 26.18 7.07 -8.79
CA ILE A 99 26.24 6.60 -7.38
C ILE A 99 25.11 5.62 -7.02
N TRP A 100 23.99 5.63 -7.75
CA TRP A 100 22.88 4.68 -7.57
C TRP A 100 23.29 3.24 -7.91
N LEU A 101 24.29 3.09 -8.79
CA LEU A 101 24.87 1.82 -9.19
C LEU A 101 25.81 1.21 -8.14
N ASP A 102 26.25 1.98 -7.14
CA ASP A 102 27.09 1.45 -6.06
C ASP A 102 26.32 0.34 -5.34
N PRO A 103 26.87 -0.87 -5.16
CA PRO A 103 26.20 -1.96 -4.46
C PRO A 103 25.74 -1.63 -3.03
N LYS A 104 26.33 -0.61 -2.40
CA LYS A 104 25.92 -0.10 -1.07
C LYS A 104 24.70 0.82 -1.13
N VAL A 105 24.40 1.40 -2.30
CA VAL A 105 23.24 2.28 -2.53
C VAL A 105 22.13 1.51 -3.23
N ASN A 106 22.47 0.82 -4.31
CA ASN A 106 21.65 -0.17 -4.99
C ASN A 106 20.24 0.30 -5.40
N ARG A 107 20.18 1.47 -6.06
CA ARG A 107 18.92 2.08 -6.52
C ARG A 107 18.85 2.12 -8.04
N LEU A 108 17.63 2.16 -8.57
CA LEU A 108 17.41 2.35 -10.00
C LEU A 108 17.66 3.81 -10.39
N PRO A 109 18.55 4.09 -11.38
CA PRO A 109 18.63 5.41 -11.96
C PRO A 109 17.40 5.67 -12.86
N ILE A 110 16.97 6.93 -12.93
CA ILE A 110 15.90 7.36 -13.84
C ILE A 110 16.41 7.40 -15.29
N SER A 111 17.67 7.76 -15.49
CA SER A 111 18.28 7.87 -16.82
C SER A 111 18.88 6.55 -17.28
N SER A 112 18.34 5.97 -18.35
CA SER A 112 18.88 4.74 -18.96
C SER A 112 20.31 4.88 -19.49
N LYS A 113 20.77 6.12 -19.75
CA LYS A 113 22.15 6.40 -20.18
C LYS A 113 23.19 6.01 -19.13
N VAL A 114 22.81 5.98 -17.85
CA VAL A 114 23.69 5.58 -16.75
C VAL A 114 24.17 4.14 -16.94
N PHE A 115 23.37 3.25 -17.54
CA PHE A 115 23.77 1.88 -17.85
C PHE A 115 24.80 1.77 -18.99
N GLN A 116 25.08 2.86 -19.72
CA GLN A 116 26.07 2.89 -20.80
C GLN A 116 27.49 3.21 -20.28
N THR A 117 27.63 3.66 -19.03
CA THR A 117 28.92 3.97 -18.40
C THR A 117 29.68 2.69 -18.02
N PRO A 118 31.00 2.75 -17.76
CA PRO A 118 31.77 1.58 -17.34
C PRO A 118 31.20 0.87 -16.10
N GLU A 119 30.68 1.64 -15.14
CA GLU A 119 30.03 1.13 -13.92
C GLU A 119 28.66 0.52 -14.24
N GLY A 120 27.86 1.20 -15.08
CA GLY A 120 26.53 0.75 -15.46
C GLY A 120 26.54 -0.59 -16.21
N ARG A 121 27.54 -0.80 -17.07
CA ARG A 121 27.72 -2.08 -17.80
C ARG A 121 28.04 -3.26 -16.88
N GLN A 122 28.50 -3.01 -15.65
CA GLN A 122 28.75 -4.06 -14.65
C GLN A 122 27.48 -4.42 -13.87
N ARG A 123 26.42 -3.62 -13.96
CA ARG A 123 25.14 -3.79 -13.25
C ARG A 123 24.05 -4.34 -14.16
N THR A 124 24.31 -5.50 -14.77
CA THR A 124 23.31 -6.20 -15.62
C THR A 124 22.03 -6.52 -14.85
N ASP A 125 22.18 -6.86 -13.58
CA ASP A 125 21.11 -7.09 -12.61
C ASP A 125 20.17 -5.89 -12.45
N LEU A 126 20.71 -4.68 -12.24
CA LEU A 126 19.89 -3.46 -12.17
C LEU A 126 19.34 -3.06 -13.53
N TYR A 127 20.06 -3.33 -14.62
CA TYR A 127 19.60 -2.98 -15.97
C TYR A 127 18.39 -3.83 -16.39
N GLU A 128 18.41 -5.12 -16.06
CA GLU A 128 17.26 -6.02 -16.22
C GLU A 128 16.05 -5.50 -15.43
N LYS A 129 16.25 -5.15 -14.15
CA LYS A 129 15.19 -4.58 -13.31
C LYS A 129 14.69 -3.24 -13.83
N PHE A 130 15.57 -2.36 -14.30
CA PHE A 130 15.18 -1.11 -14.95
C PHE A 130 14.25 -1.38 -16.15
N ASN A 131 14.62 -2.33 -17.01
CA ASN A 131 13.82 -2.69 -18.17
C ASN A 131 12.48 -3.34 -17.78
N GLU A 132 12.44 -4.16 -16.73
CA GLU A 132 11.19 -4.68 -16.18
C GLU A 132 10.29 -3.53 -15.69
N THR A 133 10.85 -2.59 -14.92
CA THR A 133 10.11 -1.46 -14.33
C THR A 133 9.53 -0.53 -15.40
N ILE A 134 10.28 -0.16 -16.45
CA ILE A 134 9.77 0.75 -17.49
C ILE A 134 8.74 0.09 -18.42
N ASN A 135 8.72 -1.24 -18.49
CA ASN A 135 7.75 -2.01 -19.28
C ASN A 135 6.57 -2.49 -18.43
N LEU A 136 6.54 -2.16 -17.14
CA LEU A 136 5.45 -2.51 -16.26
C LEU A 136 4.16 -1.81 -16.72
N GLN A 137 3.05 -2.54 -16.69
CA GLN A 137 1.74 -1.91 -16.79
C GLN A 137 1.45 -1.16 -15.49
N THR A 138 1.73 0.14 -15.46
CA THR A 138 1.49 1.01 -14.31
C THR A 138 0.07 1.56 -14.33
N ILE A 139 -0.38 2.06 -13.19
CA ILE A 139 -1.53 2.96 -13.16
C ILE A 139 -1.11 4.40 -13.45
N GLU A 140 -2.03 5.20 -13.99
CA GLU A 140 -1.94 6.65 -13.93
C GLU A 140 -2.32 7.08 -12.52
N PHE A 141 -1.30 7.33 -11.69
CA PHE A 141 -1.49 7.67 -10.28
C PHE A 141 -1.71 9.17 -10.09
N ASP A 142 -2.84 9.53 -9.48
CA ASP A 142 -3.16 10.90 -9.07
C ASP A 142 -2.61 11.16 -7.65
N GLU A 143 -1.44 11.77 -7.58
CA GLU A 143 -0.80 12.19 -6.33
C GLU A 143 -1.63 13.25 -5.57
N SER A 144 -2.33 14.13 -6.29
CA SER A 144 -3.16 15.16 -5.66
C SER A 144 -4.34 14.53 -4.94
N LEU A 145 -5.02 13.59 -5.59
CA LEU A 145 -6.10 12.82 -5.00
C LEU A 145 -5.61 12.03 -3.79
N ALA A 146 -4.44 11.39 -3.87
CA ALA A 146 -3.85 10.66 -2.75
C ALA A 146 -3.62 11.60 -1.53
N GLY A 147 -3.08 12.80 -1.76
CA GLY A 147 -2.90 13.81 -0.71
C GLY A 147 -4.22 14.31 -0.11
N GLN A 148 -5.28 14.42 -0.91
CA GLN A 148 -6.61 14.87 -0.46
C GLN A 148 -7.29 13.89 0.49
N VAL A 149 -6.88 12.63 0.56
CA VAL A 149 -7.51 11.60 1.41
C VAL A 149 -6.56 10.91 2.39
N TYR A 150 -5.26 11.22 2.35
CA TYR A 150 -4.20 10.50 3.07
C TYR A 150 -4.53 10.17 4.53
N PHE A 151 -4.83 11.17 5.36
CA PHE A 151 -5.08 10.96 6.78
C PHE A 151 -6.38 10.20 7.02
N SER A 152 -7.45 10.58 6.31
CA SER A 152 -8.73 9.87 6.44
C SER A 152 -8.62 8.39 6.10
N VAL A 153 -7.88 8.04 5.03
CA VAL A 153 -7.61 6.65 4.62
C VAL A 153 -6.74 5.93 5.64
N ALA A 154 -5.65 6.55 6.10
CA ALA A 154 -4.73 5.92 7.05
C ALA A 154 -5.44 5.58 8.37
N TYR A 155 -6.16 6.54 8.96
CA TYR A 155 -6.88 6.31 10.21
C TYR A 155 -8.05 5.31 10.06
N TYR A 156 -8.73 5.33 8.92
CA TYR A 156 -9.79 4.37 8.62
C TYR A 156 -9.22 2.96 8.44
N PHE A 157 -8.13 2.82 7.68
CA PHE A 157 -7.43 1.54 7.49
C PHE A 157 -7.03 0.95 8.84
N ASP A 158 -6.40 1.74 9.72
CA ASP A 158 -6.01 1.29 11.04
C ASP A 158 -7.21 0.87 11.88
N ALA A 159 -8.24 1.70 11.97
CA ALA A 159 -9.42 1.41 12.79
C ALA A 159 -10.17 0.15 12.34
N VAL A 160 -10.22 -0.12 11.04
CA VAL A 160 -11.08 -1.15 10.46
C VAL A 160 -10.33 -2.46 10.21
N LEU A 161 -9.07 -2.39 9.79
CA LEU A 161 -8.30 -3.56 9.34
C LEU A 161 -7.16 -3.95 10.29
N CYS A 162 -6.64 -3.00 11.09
CA CYS A 162 -5.57 -3.27 12.06
C CYS A 162 -6.12 -3.46 13.49
N ASP A 163 -6.90 -2.49 13.99
CA ASP A 163 -7.45 -2.51 15.35
C ASP A 163 -8.47 -3.64 15.55
N ARG A 164 -9.19 -4.01 14.48
CA ARG A 164 -10.20 -5.09 14.44
C ARG A 164 -9.74 -6.30 13.64
N HIS A 165 -8.43 -6.49 13.61
CA HIS A 165 -7.81 -7.54 12.80
C HIS A 165 -8.21 -8.95 13.27
N ASP A 166 -8.27 -9.19 14.58
CA ASP A 166 -8.64 -10.51 15.12
C ASP A 166 -10.06 -10.92 14.71
N GLU A 167 -11.02 -9.98 14.79
CA GLU A 167 -12.39 -10.21 14.35
C GLU A 167 -12.47 -10.39 12.83
N LEU A 168 -11.73 -9.58 12.06
CA LEU A 168 -11.64 -9.73 10.61
C LEU A 168 -11.13 -11.13 10.21
N VAL A 169 -10.02 -11.58 10.81
CA VAL A 169 -9.42 -12.91 10.57
C VAL A 169 -10.39 -14.02 10.95
N LYS A 170 -11.13 -13.87 12.06
CA LYS A 170 -12.13 -14.85 12.48
C LYS A 170 -13.25 -15.02 11.45
N VAL A 171 -13.78 -13.92 10.91
CA VAL A 171 -14.82 -13.97 9.86
C VAL A 171 -14.27 -14.57 8.58
N TRP A 172 -13.10 -14.10 8.15
CA TRP A 172 -12.45 -14.59 6.93
C TRP A 172 -12.17 -16.08 6.99
N LYS A 173 -11.65 -16.56 8.13
CA LYS A 173 -11.41 -18.00 8.34
C LYS A 173 -12.70 -18.80 8.21
N LYS A 174 -13.80 -18.38 8.86
CA LYS A 174 -15.07 -19.08 8.75
C LYS A 174 -15.58 -19.09 7.30
N LEU A 175 -15.43 -17.98 6.59
CA LEU A 175 -15.83 -17.85 5.19
C LEU A 175 -15.06 -18.82 4.28
N VAL A 176 -13.73 -18.89 4.43
CA VAL A 176 -12.87 -19.81 3.67
C VAL A 176 -13.18 -21.25 4.03
N ASP A 177 -13.28 -21.60 5.32
CA ASP A 177 -13.58 -22.96 5.78
C ASP A 177 -14.94 -23.44 5.21
N ALA A 178 -15.96 -22.58 5.19
CA ALA A 178 -17.28 -22.90 4.63
C ALA A 178 -17.24 -23.11 3.11
N TYR A 179 -16.43 -22.33 2.38
CA TYR A 179 -16.24 -22.48 0.94
C TYR A 179 -15.50 -23.78 0.60
N GLU A 180 -14.41 -24.08 1.29
CA GLU A 180 -13.64 -25.31 1.10
C GLU A 180 -14.45 -26.57 1.46
N ALA A 181 -15.35 -26.47 2.45
CA ALA A 181 -16.28 -27.53 2.82
C ALA A 181 -17.48 -27.66 1.85
N GLY A 182 -17.59 -26.79 0.83
CA GLY A 182 -18.69 -26.79 -0.15
C GLY A 182 -20.05 -26.38 0.43
N LYS A 183 -20.06 -25.65 1.55
CA LYS A 183 -21.29 -25.14 2.19
C LYS A 183 -21.84 -23.89 1.51
N ILE A 184 -20.97 -23.15 0.83
CA ILE A 184 -21.31 -21.97 0.05
C ILE A 184 -20.72 -22.10 -1.36
N THR A 185 -21.37 -21.48 -2.33
CA THR A 185 -20.88 -21.40 -3.71
C THR A 185 -19.79 -20.33 -3.86
N GLU A 186 -19.08 -20.33 -4.98
CA GLU A 186 -18.13 -19.26 -5.34
C GLU A 186 -18.82 -17.88 -5.38
N ASP A 187 -20.03 -17.79 -5.95
CA ASP A 187 -20.82 -16.55 -5.96
C ASP A 187 -21.13 -16.05 -4.56
N GLN A 188 -21.48 -16.96 -3.63
CA GLN A 188 -21.72 -16.58 -2.23
C GLN A 188 -20.42 -16.15 -1.53
N PHE A 189 -19.30 -16.82 -1.81
CA PHE A 189 -18.00 -16.45 -1.28
C PHE A 189 -17.59 -15.04 -1.72
N GLU A 190 -17.73 -14.72 -3.02
CA GLU A 190 -17.43 -13.38 -3.54
C GLU A 190 -18.41 -12.33 -3.01
N GLN A 191 -19.70 -12.66 -2.85
CA GLN A 191 -20.67 -11.77 -2.22
C GLN A 191 -20.30 -11.45 -0.76
N PHE A 192 -19.98 -12.47 0.06
CA PHE A 192 -19.55 -12.23 1.44
C PHE A 192 -18.24 -11.46 1.51
N THR A 193 -17.30 -11.73 0.61
CA THR A 193 -16.03 -11.00 0.52
C THR A 193 -16.25 -9.53 0.19
N HIS A 194 -17.13 -9.24 -0.77
CA HIS A 194 -17.52 -7.88 -1.10
C HIS A 194 -18.20 -7.17 0.08
N GLU A 195 -19.18 -7.82 0.73
CA GLU A 195 -19.87 -7.24 1.88
C GLU A 195 -18.94 -7.00 3.07
N LEU A 196 -17.97 -7.88 3.28
CA LEU A 196 -16.96 -7.75 4.32
C LEU A 196 -16.09 -6.51 4.10
N GLY A 197 -15.67 -6.29 2.85
CA GLY A 197 -14.64 -5.32 2.53
C GLY A 197 -15.09 -3.99 1.91
N LYS A 198 -16.34 -3.85 1.47
CA LYS A 198 -16.85 -2.57 0.94
C LYS A 198 -16.80 -1.46 2.00
N PRO A 199 -16.83 -0.16 1.65
CA PRO A 199 -16.80 0.92 2.62
C PRO A 199 -17.85 0.78 3.74
N LEU A 200 -17.46 1.10 4.98
CA LEU A 200 -18.36 1.05 6.14
C LEU A 200 -19.43 2.13 6.04
N SER A 201 -20.60 1.77 6.53
CA SER A 201 -21.72 2.68 6.75
C SER A 201 -22.09 2.65 8.22
N TRP A 202 -22.42 3.80 8.80
CA TRP A 202 -22.81 3.94 10.21
C TRP A 202 -23.92 4.98 10.33
N GLU A 203 -24.64 4.99 11.45
CA GLU A 203 -25.62 6.03 11.75
C GLU A 203 -24.96 7.13 12.60
N GLU A 204 -25.16 8.39 12.19
CA GLU A 204 -24.74 9.56 12.95
C GLU A 204 -25.87 10.60 12.93
N ASN A 205 -26.36 10.99 14.10
CA ASN A 205 -27.47 11.96 14.25
C ASN A 205 -28.73 11.58 13.44
N GLY A 206 -29.07 10.29 13.34
CA GLY A 206 -30.21 9.80 12.57
C GLY A 206 -30.01 9.83 11.05
N GLN A 207 -28.79 10.08 10.56
CA GLN A 207 -28.42 10.00 9.15
C GLN A 207 -27.47 8.84 8.91
N GLN A 208 -27.71 8.12 7.82
CA GLN A 208 -26.80 7.08 7.34
C GLN A 208 -25.59 7.73 6.68
N MET A 209 -24.43 7.53 7.27
CA MET A 209 -23.13 7.92 6.74
C MET A 209 -22.45 6.74 6.06
N THR A 210 -21.52 7.00 5.16
CA THR A 210 -20.69 5.97 4.51
C THR A 210 -19.31 6.56 4.21
N PHE A 211 -18.25 5.75 4.37
CA PHE A 211 -16.87 6.14 4.09
C PHE A 211 -16.60 6.19 2.58
N THR A 212 -17.29 7.10 1.88
CA THR A 212 -17.11 7.35 0.44
C THR A 212 -15.83 8.16 0.19
N LEU A 213 -15.38 8.19 -1.07
CA LEU A 213 -14.25 9.03 -1.48
C LEU A 213 -14.50 10.52 -1.15
N GLU A 214 -15.72 11.02 -1.39
CA GLU A 214 -16.05 12.41 -1.11
C GLU A 214 -16.09 12.72 0.38
N PHE A 215 -16.60 11.79 1.20
CA PHE A 215 -16.53 11.91 2.65
C PHE A 215 -15.08 11.92 3.14
N ALA A 216 -14.24 11.02 2.62
CA ALA A 216 -12.82 10.95 2.95
C ALA A 216 -12.11 12.29 2.67
N LYS A 217 -12.33 12.87 1.47
CA LYS A 217 -11.81 14.21 1.12
C LYS A 217 -12.30 15.29 2.09
N GLN A 218 -13.60 15.29 2.41
CA GLN A 218 -14.22 16.30 3.25
C GLN A 218 -13.61 16.34 4.66
N ILE A 219 -13.28 15.18 5.24
CA ILE A 219 -12.78 15.10 6.61
C ILE A 219 -11.25 15.12 6.72
N ASN A 220 -10.52 14.93 5.61
CA ASN A 220 -9.09 14.65 5.63
C ASN A 220 -8.24 15.68 6.39
N GLU A 221 -8.45 16.99 6.17
CA GLU A 221 -7.70 18.00 6.92
C GLU A 221 -8.07 17.99 8.41
N ARG A 222 -9.35 17.79 8.73
CA ARG A 222 -9.75 17.71 10.14
C ARG A 222 -9.14 16.50 10.84
N MET A 223 -9.02 15.35 10.16
CA MET A 223 -8.33 14.17 10.68
C MET A 223 -6.86 14.46 11.02
N LYS A 224 -6.20 15.36 10.28
CA LYS A 224 -4.82 15.77 10.53
C LYS A 224 -4.68 16.78 11.66
N THR A 225 -5.58 17.77 11.75
CA THR A 225 -5.42 18.93 12.64
C THR A 225 -6.17 18.84 13.97
N ASP A 226 -7.17 17.96 14.09
CA ASP A 226 -8.04 17.81 15.25
C ASP A 226 -7.94 16.37 15.81
N PRO A 227 -7.02 16.10 16.77
CA PRO A 227 -6.83 14.77 17.32
C PRO A 227 -8.06 14.20 18.05
N ALA A 228 -8.90 15.07 18.62
CA ALA A 228 -10.13 14.65 19.30
C ALA A 228 -11.15 14.13 18.27
N PHE A 229 -11.31 14.84 17.15
CA PHE A 229 -12.13 14.37 16.04
C PHE A 229 -11.58 13.08 15.43
N ALA A 230 -10.27 12.98 15.18
CA ALA A 230 -9.67 11.76 14.65
C ALA A 230 -9.94 10.55 15.56
N SER A 231 -9.76 10.73 16.88
CA SER A 231 -10.02 9.68 17.88
C SER A 231 -11.49 9.26 17.90
N GLN A 232 -12.42 10.23 17.80
CA GLN A 232 -13.85 9.98 17.73
C GLN A 232 -14.22 9.18 16.47
N MET A 233 -13.71 9.59 15.30
CA MET A 233 -13.99 8.91 14.03
C MET A 233 -13.47 7.47 14.03
N GLN A 234 -12.26 7.23 14.54
CA GLN A 234 -11.74 5.87 14.66
C GLN A 234 -12.59 5.00 15.61
N ALA A 235 -13.14 5.57 16.69
CA ALA A 235 -14.05 4.82 17.57
C ALA A 235 -15.33 4.41 16.81
N VAL A 236 -15.94 5.35 16.08
CA VAL A 236 -17.12 5.07 15.23
C VAL A 236 -16.81 3.98 14.21
N TRP A 237 -15.67 4.06 13.51
CA TRP A 237 -15.30 3.07 12.50
C TRP A 237 -14.96 1.70 13.10
N ARG A 238 -14.30 1.64 14.25
CA ARG A 238 -14.06 0.39 14.99
C ARG A 238 -15.36 -0.30 15.36
N ASP A 239 -16.33 0.44 15.88
CA ASP A 239 -17.62 -0.12 16.31
C ASP A 239 -18.45 -0.58 15.11
N ALA A 240 -18.47 0.21 14.02
CA ALA A 240 -19.13 -0.18 12.78
C ALA A 240 -18.48 -1.42 12.13
N ALA A 241 -17.15 -1.52 12.16
CA ALA A 241 -16.42 -2.68 11.66
C ALA A 241 -16.78 -3.94 12.45
N LEU A 242 -16.74 -3.86 13.79
CA LEU A 242 -17.09 -4.97 14.66
C LEU A 242 -18.51 -5.48 14.38
N GLN A 243 -19.49 -4.58 14.34
CA GLN A 243 -20.88 -4.94 14.05
C GLN A 243 -21.03 -5.64 12.70
N ARG A 244 -20.36 -5.15 11.65
CA ARG A 244 -20.36 -5.79 10.34
C ARG A 244 -19.74 -7.18 10.40
N TYR A 245 -18.58 -7.32 11.04
CA TYR A 245 -17.86 -8.58 11.13
C TYR A 245 -18.70 -9.64 11.85
N GLU A 246 -19.32 -9.28 12.98
CA GLU A 246 -20.24 -10.18 13.70
C GLU A 246 -21.47 -10.55 12.87
N ALA A 247 -22.12 -9.57 12.22
CA ALA A 247 -23.30 -9.83 11.40
C ALA A 247 -23.00 -10.75 10.20
N ILE A 248 -21.82 -10.62 9.58
CA ILE A 248 -21.40 -11.51 8.49
C ILE A 248 -21.06 -12.89 9.04
N TYR A 249 -20.37 -12.98 10.18
CA TYR A 249 -20.03 -14.26 10.83
C TYR A 249 -21.26 -15.13 11.08
N GLU A 250 -22.37 -14.52 11.53
CA GLU A 250 -23.63 -15.21 11.82
C GLU A 250 -24.34 -15.73 10.57
N GLN A 251 -24.13 -15.10 9.42
CA GLN A 251 -24.72 -15.50 8.14
C GLN A 251 -23.95 -16.63 7.45
N ILE A 252 -22.66 -16.78 7.74
CA ILE A 252 -21.83 -17.85 7.17
C ILE A 252 -22.19 -19.17 7.87
N PRO A 253 -22.53 -20.24 7.13
CA PRO A 253 -22.80 -21.56 7.72
C PRO A 253 -21.54 -22.12 8.39
N ASP A 254 -21.72 -22.95 9.41
CA ASP A 254 -20.59 -23.67 10.01
C ASP A 254 -20.04 -24.72 9.00
N PRO A 255 -18.71 -24.89 8.93
CA PRO A 255 -18.06 -25.81 8.00
C PRO A 255 -18.46 -27.28 8.21
#